data_AF-A0A7S7TB84-F1
#
_entry.id   AF-A0A7S7TB84-F1
#
_cell.length_a   1.000
_cell.length_b   1.000
_cell.length_c   1.000
_cell.angle_alpha   90.00
_cell.angle_beta   90.00
_cell.angle_gamma   90.00
#
_symmetry.space_group_name_H-M   'P 1'
#
loop_
_entity.id
_entity.type
_entity.pdbx_description
1 polymer ?
#
loop_
_entity_poly.entity_id
_entity_poly.type
_entity_poly.pdbx_seq_one_letter_code
_entity_poly.pdbx_strand_id
1 'polypeptide(L)' 'MTRAQALRLRSLAEEAYQPNQYARDLTSEEAERRIDALKAEIALADSF' A
#
# COMPACT_ATOMS: atom_id res chain seq x y z
N MET A 1 -7.27 9.46 -5.28
CA MET A 1 -7.24 8.01 -5.05
C MET A 1 -8.60 7.40 -5.38
N THR A 2 -8.64 6.29 -6.11
CA THR A 2 -9.89 5.55 -6.37
C THR A 2 -10.27 4.67 -5.17
N ARG A 3 -11.54 4.25 -5.08
CA ARG A 3 -11.99 3.31 -4.04
C ARG A 3 -11.19 1.99 -4.07
N ALA A 4 -10.87 1.50 -5.26
CA ALA A 4 -10.09 0.28 -5.43
C ALA A 4 -8.66 0.45 -4.89
N GLN A 5 -8.01 1.58 -5.20
CA GLN A 5 -6.69 1.91 -4.66
C GLN A 5 -6.72 2.04 -3.13
N ALA A 6 -7.74 2.68 -2.56
CA ALA A 6 -7.87 2.82 -1.12
C ALA A 6 -7.98 1.47 -0.39
N LEU A 7 -8.78 0.54 -0.92
CA LEU A 7 -8.91 -0.81 -0.37
C LEU A 7 -7.59 -1.59 -0.49
N ARG A 8 -6.96 -1.54 -1.67
CA ARG A 8 -5.68 -2.21 -1.93
C ARG A 8 -4.57 -1.70 -0.99
N LEU A 9 -4.43 -0.38 -0.88
CA LEU A 9 -3.42 0.25 -0.04
C LEU A 9 -3.64 -0.08 1.44
N ARG A 10 -4.89 -0.08 1.92
CA ARG A 10 -5.21 -0.45 3.30
C ARG A 10 -4.81 -1.89 3.61
N SER A 11 -5.18 -2.85 2.76
CA SER A 11 -4.83 -4.26 2.98
C SER A 11 -3.32 -4.49 2.99
N LEU A 12 -2.58 -3.88 2.06
CA LEU A 12 -1.12 -3.99 2.01
C LEU A 12 -0.44 -3.35 3.22
N ALA A 13 -0.95 -2.19 3.67
CA ALA A 13 -0.44 -1.52 4.86
C ALA A 13 -0.67 -2.35 6.14
N GLU A 14 -1.80 -3.07 6.23
CA GLU A 14 -2.07 -4.01 7.33
C GLU A 14 -1.13 -5.24 7.26
N GLU A 15 -0.94 -5.83 6.09
CA GLU A 15 -0.07 -6.99 5.84
C GLU A 15 1.40 -6.69 6.15
N ALA A 16 1.89 -5.50 5.76
CA ALA A 16 3.24 -5.05 6.06
C ALA A 16 3.43 -4.55 7.50
N TYR A 17 2.40 -4.59 8.35
CA TYR A 17 2.38 -3.98 9.70
C TYR A 17 2.73 -2.47 9.71
N GLN A 18 2.38 -1.76 8.64
CA GLN A 18 2.64 -0.33 8.42
C GLN A 18 1.35 0.48 8.18
N PRO A 19 0.41 0.54 9.14
CA PRO A 19 -0.90 1.20 8.94
C PRO A 19 -0.79 2.69 8.60
N ASN A 20 0.31 3.35 8.97
CA ASN A 20 0.56 4.77 8.70
C ASN A 20 0.80 5.08 7.20
N GLN A 21 1.06 4.07 6.38
CA GLN A 21 1.25 4.24 4.93
C GLN A 21 -0.08 4.54 4.21
N TYR A 22 -1.21 4.22 4.83
CA TYR A 22 -2.54 4.54 4.33
C TYR A 22 -2.96 5.96 4.74
N ALA A 23 -3.34 6.78 3.76
CA ALA A 23 -3.96 8.09 3.98
C ALA A 23 -5.18 8.28 3.07
N ARG A 24 -6.21 8.99 3.55
CA ARG A 24 -7.50 9.13 2.86
C ARG A 24 -7.47 10.15 1.72
N ASP A 25 -6.55 11.09 1.76
CA ASP A 25 -6.43 12.27 0.91
C ASP A 25 -5.37 12.14 -0.19
N LEU A 26 -4.85 10.92 -0.42
CA LEU A 26 -3.86 10.67 -1.47
C LEU A 26 -4.42 10.92 -2.88
N THR A 27 -3.56 11.45 -3.75
CA THR A 27 -3.81 11.43 -5.19
C THR A 27 -3.80 9.98 -5.68
N SER A 28 -4.39 9.72 -6.86
CA SER A 28 -4.39 8.36 -7.40
C SER A 28 -2.98 7.88 -7.75
N GLU A 29 -2.11 8.77 -8.21
CA GLU A 29 -0.71 8.48 -8.53
C GLU A 29 0.12 8.18 -7.26
N GLU A 30 -0.10 8.95 -6.19
CA GLU A 30 0.57 8.71 -4.91
C GLU A 30 0.12 7.38 -4.27
N ALA A 31 -1.17 7.07 -4.34
CA ALA A 31 -1.68 5.79 -3.87
C ALA A 31 -1.07 4.62 -4.66
N GLU A 32 -0.90 4.76 -5.98
CA GLU A 32 -0.28 3.74 -6.82
C GLU A 32 1.20 3.52 -6.47
N ARG A 33 1.98 4.60 -6.32
CA ARG A 33 3.38 4.52 -5.87
C ARG A 33 3.54 3.77 -4.55
N ARG A 34 2.70 4.08 -3.55
CA ARG A 34 2.74 3.40 -2.25
C ARG A 34 2.31 1.95 -2.31
N ILE A 35 1.30 1.63 -3.12
CA ILE A 35 0.87 0.25 -3.35
C ILE A 35 2.03 -0.57 -3.92
N ASP A 36 2.77 -0.03 -4.89
CA ASP A 36 3.87 -0.77 -5.51
C ASP A 36 5.08 -0.91 -4.58
N ALA A 37 5.39 0.13 -3.77
CA ALA A 37 6.41 0.04 -2.73
C ALA A 37 6.08 -1.07 -1.71
N LEU A 38 4.85 -1.09 -1.18
CA LEU A 38 4.43 -2.10 -0.20
C LEU A 38 4.44 -3.51 -0.78
N LYS A 39 4.02 -3.70 -2.04
CA LYS A 39 4.13 -5.01 -2.71
C LYS A 39 5.57 -5.49 -2.79
N ALA A 40 6.50 -4.59 -3.13
CA ALA A 40 7.92 -4.93 -3.24
C ALA A 40 8.52 -5.29 -1.87
N GLU A 41 8.17 -4.54 -0.82
CA GLU A 41 8.58 -4.83 0.55
C GLU A 41 8.07 -6.19 1.03
N ILE A 42 6.77 -6.49 0.82
CA ILE A 42 6.17 -7.78 1.19
C ILE A 42 6.84 -8.93 0.43
N ALA A 43 7.00 -8.79 -0.89
CA ALA A 43 7.63 -9.82 -1.72
C ALA A 43 9.09 -10.09 -1.30
N LEU A 44 9.80 -9.05 -0.87
CA LEU A 44 11.15 -9.19 -0.31
C LEU A 44 11.12 -9.94 1.02
N ALA A 45 10.18 -9.62 1.91
CA ALA A 45 10.02 -10.30 3.19
C ALA A 45 9.67 -11.79 3.05
N ASP A 46 8.80 -12.14 2.09
CA ASP A 46 8.39 -13.53 1.81
C ASP A 46 9.50 -14.39 1.17
N SER A 47 10.58 -13.77 0.68
CA SER A 47 11.67 -14.47 -0.02
C SER A 47 12.76 -15.06 0.88
N PHE A 48 12.63 -14.93 2.21
CA PHE A 48 13.58 -15.42 3.23
C PHE A 48 12.96 -16.49 4.13
#